data_AF-A0A351IZD1-F1
#
_entry.id   AF-A0A351IZD1-F1
#
_cell.length_a   1.000
_cell.length_b   1.000
_cell.length_c   1.000
_cell.angle_alpha   90.00
_cell.angle_beta   90.00
_cell.angle_gamma   90.00
#
_symmetry.space_group_name_H-M   'P 1'
#
loop_
_entity.id
_entity.type
_entity.pdbx_description
1 polymer ?
#
loop_
_entity_poly.entity_id
_entity_poly.type
_entity_poly.pdbx_seq_one_letter_code
_entity_poly.pdbx_strand_id
1 'polypeptide(L)'
;WYENQAIGDPYYNHYVLSDGTSIAVGGTELLRFEKDGKWIDIDNRLTLKNGRYVNTAAPIQVDFAQNISDGTLFSLAFEDSAISFSLLNEVSKMANTVTPQFAMSPEETRTTMVGTALSKVTSVGFEAASSSIRYKNVISGMHIEYSISGYAVSKDITLDSAGAWQDLLFGMDTELKPVPQKDGSIALCDAKGETRMMILAPYMYDAAGEISTDVWYSLQENNGDTVLTLSLNEKWLNAKERVFPVTVDPTVEVTGTTYVTDTMVREGAPTTAYNSMKYAVVGYSTTSSNKTNWGLYTMKSLPASIPGHTASYASLTVRQLSAANGSYSYSNPSVPSLSISARRITSSWVAGATWNTRPTYDSAILDTEYITAATEGQAFEFD
;
A
#
# COMPACT_ATOMS: atom_id res chain seq x y z
N TRP A 1 -17.35 14.22 -24.49
CA TRP A 1 -17.70 14.20 -23.07
C TRP A 1 -16.85 15.21 -22.33
N TYR A 2 -17.24 15.67 -21.15
CA TYR A 2 -16.46 16.57 -20.30
C TYR A 2 -16.51 16.13 -18.83
N GLU A 3 -15.49 16.48 -18.05
CA GLU A 3 -15.46 16.22 -16.61
C GLU A 3 -16.38 17.21 -15.86
N ASN A 4 -17.29 16.68 -15.06
CA ASN A 4 -18.14 17.46 -14.17
C ASN A 4 -17.45 17.70 -12.83
N GLN A 5 -16.64 18.75 -12.76
CA GLN A 5 -15.89 19.14 -11.55
C GLN A 5 -16.77 19.73 -10.43
N ALA A 6 -18.08 19.91 -10.66
CA ALA A 6 -19.01 20.33 -9.61
C ALA A 6 -19.41 19.19 -8.67
N ILE A 7 -19.18 17.93 -9.07
CA ILE A 7 -19.41 16.76 -8.21
C ILE A 7 -18.13 16.51 -7.41
N GLY A 8 -18.23 16.77 -6.10
CA GLY A 8 -17.17 16.51 -5.15
C GLY A 8 -17.11 15.05 -4.75
N ASP A 9 -16.18 14.30 -5.34
CA ASP A 9 -15.95 12.90 -5.00
C ASP A 9 -14.44 12.63 -4.89
N PRO A 10 -13.96 12.14 -3.73
CA PRO A 10 -12.54 11.93 -3.49
C PRO A 10 -11.95 10.76 -4.29
N TYR A 11 -12.76 9.77 -4.70
CA TYR A 11 -12.27 8.54 -5.32
C TYR A 11 -12.72 8.38 -6.78
N TYR A 12 -13.68 9.20 -7.24
CA TYR A 12 -14.25 9.10 -8.58
C TYR A 12 -14.26 10.44 -9.30
N ASN A 13 -13.83 10.44 -10.56
CA ASN A 13 -14.08 11.53 -11.48
C ASN A 13 -15.40 11.29 -12.22
N HIS A 14 -16.22 12.34 -12.32
CA HIS A 14 -17.53 12.28 -12.96
C HIS A 14 -17.47 12.90 -14.34
N TYR A 15 -18.05 12.23 -15.34
CA TYR A 15 -18.01 12.67 -16.73
C TYR A 15 -19.41 12.67 -17.34
N VAL A 16 -19.72 13.71 -18.12
CA VAL A 16 -20.94 13.82 -18.91
C VAL A 16 -20.64 13.46 -20.36
N LEU A 17 -21.30 12.43 -20.88
CA LEU A 17 -21.15 11.90 -22.22
C LEU A 17 -21.83 12.78 -23.28
N SER A 18 -21.47 12.59 -24.56
CA SER A 18 -22.01 13.38 -25.68
C SER A 18 -23.51 13.17 -25.91
N ASP A 19 -24.06 12.05 -25.43
CA ASP A 19 -25.50 11.74 -25.47
C ASP A 19 -26.26 12.24 -24.23
N GLY A 20 -25.57 12.94 -23.31
CA GLY A 20 -26.15 13.48 -22.08
C GLY A 20 -26.19 12.51 -20.91
N THR A 21 -25.77 11.24 -21.09
CA THR A 21 -25.59 10.31 -19.97
C THR A 21 -24.35 10.67 -19.15
N SER A 22 -24.21 10.10 -17.94
CA SER A 22 -23.06 10.36 -17.06
C SER A 22 -22.42 9.07 -16.58
N ILE A 23 -21.11 9.10 -16.40
CA ILE A 23 -20.31 8.00 -15.84
C ILE A 23 -19.46 8.53 -14.69
N ALA A 24 -19.25 7.68 -13.68
CA ALA A 24 -18.26 7.92 -12.64
C ALA A 24 -17.16 6.88 -12.80
N VAL A 25 -15.90 7.33 -12.84
CA VAL A 25 -14.74 6.46 -12.98
C VAL A 25 -13.81 6.74 -11.81
N GLY A 26 -13.51 5.69 -11.06
CA GLY A 26 -12.76 5.79 -9.81
C GLY A 26 -12.26 4.44 -9.34
N GLY A 27 -11.42 4.46 -8.31
CA GLY A 27 -10.75 3.26 -7.81
C GLY A 27 -10.46 3.34 -6.31
N THR A 28 -9.42 2.62 -5.89
CA THR A 28 -8.96 2.63 -4.50
C THR A 28 -8.09 3.83 -4.17
N GLU A 29 -7.53 4.49 -5.19
CA GLU A 29 -6.66 5.65 -5.04
C GLU A 29 -7.47 6.92 -4.80
N LEU A 30 -6.99 7.74 -3.87
CA LEU A 30 -7.53 9.07 -3.64
C LEU A 30 -7.11 9.98 -4.80
N LEU A 31 -8.08 10.65 -5.41
CA LEU A 31 -7.89 11.47 -6.62
C LEU A 31 -7.96 12.95 -6.31
N ARG A 32 -8.87 13.31 -5.41
CA ARG A 32 -9.19 14.68 -5.07
C ARG A 32 -9.40 14.82 -3.58
N PHE A 33 -9.19 16.04 -3.12
CA PHE A 33 -9.52 16.43 -1.76
C PHE A 33 -10.11 17.83 -1.74
N GLU A 34 -10.89 18.12 -0.70
CA GLU A 34 -11.45 19.44 -0.48
C GLU A 34 -10.43 20.33 0.24
N LYS A 35 -10.19 21.52 -0.31
CA LYS A 35 -9.37 22.57 0.30
C LYS A 35 -10.08 23.90 0.12
N ASP A 36 -10.31 24.62 1.21
CA ASP A 36 -10.96 25.93 1.24
C ASP A 36 -12.32 25.95 0.49
N GLY A 37 -13.12 24.89 0.65
CA GLY A 37 -14.44 24.75 0.02
C GLY A 37 -14.40 24.38 -1.46
N LYS A 38 -13.24 23.94 -1.99
CA LYS A 38 -13.06 23.56 -3.39
C LYS A 38 -12.40 22.20 -3.51
N TRP A 39 -12.88 21.40 -4.46
CA TRP A 39 -12.24 20.16 -4.84
C TRP A 39 -11.06 20.43 -5.74
N ILE A 40 -9.89 19.92 -5.37
CA ILE A 40 -8.66 20.01 -6.17
C ILE A 40 -8.06 18.62 -6.33
N ASP A 41 -7.35 18.44 -7.45
CA ASP A 41 -6.63 17.21 -7.76
C ASP A 41 -5.46 17.02 -6.79
N ILE A 42 -5.18 15.76 -6.43
CA ILE A 42 -3.99 15.42 -5.66
C ILE A 42 -2.75 15.56 -6.53
N ASP A 43 -1.71 16.10 -5.91
CA ASP A 43 -0.38 16.27 -6.48
C ASP A 43 0.66 15.91 -5.42
N ASN A 44 1.01 14.63 -5.37
CA ASN A 44 2.07 14.11 -4.51
C ASN A 44 3.48 14.32 -5.07
N ARG A 45 3.66 15.03 -6.20
CA ARG A 45 5.00 15.34 -6.72
C ARG A 45 5.84 15.99 -5.65
N LEU A 46 7.00 15.40 -5.41
CA LEU A 46 7.96 15.86 -4.42
C LEU A 46 8.78 17.02 -4.98
N THR A 47 8.77 18.15 -4.28
CA THR A 47 9.55 19.35 -4.62
C THR A 47 10.50 19.69 -3.49
N LEU A 48 11.72 20.11 -3.84
CA LEU A 48 12.70 20.57 -2.84
C LEU A 48 12.34 21.99 -2.38
N LYS A 49 11.98 22.13 -1.10
CA LYS A 49 11.73 23.43 -0.45
C LYS A 49 12.50 23.48 0.86
N ASN A 50 13.23 24.57 1.08
CA ASN A 50 14.01 24.78 2.32
C ASN A 50 14.93 23.60 2.70
N GLY A 51 15.51 22.92 1.70
CA GLY A 51 16.42 21.78 1.93
C GLY A 51 15.71 20.44 2.20
N ARG A 52 14.39 20.35 2.01
CA ARG A 52 13.59 19.15 2.29
C ARG A 52 12.59 18.85 1.17
N TYR A 53 12.27 17.59 0.93
CA TYR A 53 11.34 17.18 -0.12
C TYR A 53 9.93 17.09 0.42
N VAL A 54 9.03 17.89 -0.13
CA VAL A 54 7.63 17.97 0.30
C VAL A 54 6.69 17.72 -0.87
N ASN A 55 5.53 17.14 -0.59
CA ASN A 55 4.48 16.97 -1.58
C ASN A 55 3.80 18.32 -1.93
N THR A 56 3.14 18.37 -3.08
CA THR A 56 2.64 19.64 -3.64
C THR A 56 1.23 19.98 -3.15
N ALA A 57 0.30 19.03 -3.25
CA ALA A 57 -1.08 19.19 -2.80
C ALA A 57 -1.71 17.83 -2.47
N ALA A 58 -1.89 17.52 -1.19
CA ALA A 58 -2.63 16.34 -0.75
C ALA A 58 -3.21 16.61 0.65
N PRO A 59 -4.17 15.82 1.14
CA PRO A 59 -4.70 15.99 2.50
C PRO A 59 -3.64 15.71 3.57
N ILE A 60 -2.68 14.82 3.28
CA ILE A 60 -1.50 14.64 4.11
C ILE A 60 -0.36 15.54 3.64
N GLN A 61 0.42 16.07 4.57
CA GLN A 61 1.64 16.80 4.29
C GLN A 61 2.82 15.95 4.69
N VAL A 62 3.75 15.74 3.78
CA VAL A 62 4.96 14.96 4.02
C VAL A 62 6.18 15.84 3.90
N ASP A 63 7.19 15.46 4.66
CA ASP A 63 8.50 16.07 4.54
C ASP A 63 9.56 14.98 4.70
N PHE A 64 10.46 14.88 3.71
CA PHE A 64 11.61 13.99 3.70
C PHE A 64 12.94 14.73 3.67
N ALA A 65 13.90 14.23 4.43
CA ALA A 65 15.25 14.76 4.45
C ALA A 65 16.00 14.58 3.12
N GLN A 66 17.01 15.41 2.88
CA GLN A 66 17.96 15.17 1.79
C GLN A 66 19.01 14.11 2.13
N ASN A 67 19.18 13.80 3.42
CA ASN A 67 20.19 12.86 3.91
C ASN A 67 19.63 12.10 5.12
N ILE A 68 19.97 10.81 5.23
CA ILE A 68 19.50 9.94 6.31
C ILE A 68 19.99 10.36 7.72
N SER A 69 21.05 11.17 7.79
CA SER A 69 21.63 11.70 9.02
C SER A 69 20.91 12.92 9.58
N ASP A 70 19.89 13.43 8.87
CA ASP A 70 19.09 14.55 9.34
C ASP A 70 18.37 14.19 10.66
N GLY A 71 18.31 15.17 11.57
CA GLY A 71 17.62 15.03 12.85
C GLY A 71 16.13 14.69 12.71
N THR A 72 15.55 14.91 11.53
CA THR A 72 14.23 14.44 11.15
C THR A 72 14.31 13.83 9.75
N LEU A 73 14.29 12.51 9.66
CA LEU A 73 14.34 11.78 8.38
C LEU A 73 13.03 11.94 7.60
N PHE A 74 11.91 11.80 8.28
CA PHE A 74 10.58 11.80 7.69
C PHE A 74 9.57 12.40 8.66
N SER A 75 8.61 13.16 8.15
CA SER A 75 7.40 13.52 8.89
C SER A 75 6.14 13.39 8.04
N LEU A 76 5.03 13.10 8.73
CA LEU A 76 3.68 13.04 8.20
C LEU A 76 2.79 13.91 9.09
N ALA A 77 2.07 14.84 8.47
CA ALA A 77 1.04 15.63 9.14
C ALA A 77 -0.31 15.45 8.44
N PHE A 78 -1.36 15.40 9.25
CA PHE A 78 -2.75 15.35 8.81
C PHE A 78 -3.60 16.15 9.80
N GLU A 79 -4.36 17.12 9.30
CA GLU A 79 -5.13 18.06 10.12
C GLU A 79 -4.28 18.73 11.21
N ASP A 80 -4.60 18.50 12.48
CA ASP A 80 -3.91 19.04 13.66
C ASP A 80 -2.89 18.05 14.27
N SER A 81 -2.69 16.90 13.63
CA SER A 81 -1.85 15.82 14.12
C SER A 81 -0.59 15.66 13.27
N ALA A 82 0.55 15.46 13.91
CA ALA A 82 1.82 15.20 13.24
C ALA A 82 2.64 14.09 13.91
N ILE A 83 3.41 13.39 13.09
CA ILE A 83 4.42 12.44 13.54
C ILE A 83 5.69 12.62 12.72
N SER A 84 6.83 12.59 13.39
CA SER A 84 8.12 12.61 12.74
C SER A 84 9.05 11.53 13.29
N PHE A 85 9.95 11.07 12.44
CA PHE A 85 10.93 10.04 12.75
C PHE A 85 12.34 10.53 12.43
N SER A 86 13.24 10.35 13.37
CA SER A 86 14.69 10.41 13.19
C SER A 86 15.26 9.00 13.14
N LEU A 87 16.42 8.80 12.51
CA LEU A 87 17.13 7.51 12.54
C LEU A 87 18.30 7.59 13.52
N LEU A 88 18.20 6.89 14.66
CA LEU A 88 19.09 7.08 15.82
C LEU A 88 20.33 6.18 15.81
N ASN A 89 20.34 5.09 15.04
CA ASN A 89 21.48 4.16 15.02
C ASN A 89 22.70 4.77 14.27
N GLU A 90 23.88 4.16 14.47
CA GLU A 90 25.19 4.56 13.87
C GLU A 90 25.17 4.68 12.33
N VAL A 91 24.11 4.20 11.68
CA VAL A 91 23.78 4.40 10.26
C VAL A 91 23.78 5.88 9.87
N SER A 92 23.24 6.75 10.74
CA SER A 92 23.25 8.20 10.56
C SER A 92 24.67 8.79 10.53
N LYS A 93 25.67 8.12 11.10
CA LYS A 93 27.06 8.61 11.20
C LYS A 93 27.98 8.12 10.07
N MET A 94 27.60 7.05 9.35
CA MET A 94 28.41 6.48 8.26
C MET A 94 28.00 6.98 6.85
N ALA A 95 26.86 7.66 6.73
CA ALA A 95 26.26 8.07 5.46
C ALA A 95 26.68 9.49 5.01
N ASN A 96 27.96 9.72 4.71
CA ASN A 96 28.44 11.06 4.36
C ASN A 96 28.03 11.57 2.96
N THR A 97 27.34 10.80 2.12
CA THR A 97 26.87 11.27 0.79
C THR A 97 25.71 10.42 0.22
N VAL A 98 24.67 10.11 1.00
CA VAL A 98 23.46 9.50 0.40
C VAL A 98 22.52 10.62 -0.03
N THR A 99 22.49 10.90 -1.33
CA THR A 99 21.47 11.77 -1.93
C THR A 99 20.33 10.87 -2.41
N PRO A 100 19.06 11.18 -2.10
CA PRO A 100 17.96 10.35 -2.53
C PRO A 100 17.83 10.33 -4.05
N GLN A 101 17.52 9.17 -4.59
CA GLN A 101 17.05 9.03 -5.97
C GLN A 101 15.52 9.12 -5.97
N PHE A 102 14.97 9.92 -6.88
CA PHE A 102 13.52 9.97 -7.11
C PHE A 102 13.12 8.83 -8.03
N ALA A 103 12.06 8.10 -7.69
CA ALA A 103 11.19 7.59 -8.73
C ALA A 103 10.16 8.71 -8.99
N MET A 104 10.32 9.41 -10.11
CA MET A 104 9.32 10.38 -10.54
C MET A 104 8.02 9.64 -10.83
N SER A 105 6.88 10.25 -10.46
CA SER A 105 5.57 9.87 -10.99
C SER A 105 5.66 9.76 -12.53
N PRO A 106 4.86 8.88 -13.16
CA PRO A 106 4.78 8.80 -14.62
C PRO A 106 4.61 10.18 -15.25
N GLU A 107 5.27 10.41 -16.38
CA GLU A 107 5.22 11.65 -17.15
C GLU A 107 3.78 12.03 -17.51
N GLU A 108 3.43 13.31 -17.36
CA GLU A 108 2.11 13.88 -17.65
C GLU A 108 1.64 13.43 -19.04
N THR A 109 0.70 12.50 -19.09
CA THR A 109 0.01 12.10 -20.31
C THR A 109 -1.49 12.14 -20.05
N ARG A 110 -2.00 13.34 -19.72
CA ARG A 110 -3.43 13.64 -19.89
C ARG A 110 -3.79 13.34 -21.34
N THR A 111 -4.20 12.11 -21.59
CA THR A 111 -4.66 11.69 -22.90
C THR A 111 -5.81 12.62 -23.23
N THR A 112 -5.70 13.37 -24.33
CA THR A 112 -6.76 14.25 -24.79
C THR A 112 -8.05 13.44 -24.90
N MET A 113 -8.97 13.69 -23.97
CA MET A 113 -10.18 12.89 -23.76
C MET A 113 -11.27 13.12 -24.83
N VAL A 114 -11.04 14.07 -25.73
CA VAL A 114 -11.97 14.39 -26.83
C VAL A 114 -11.86 13.32 -27.91
N GLY A 115 -12.89 12.47 -28.04
CA GLY A 115 -13.00 11.44 -29.08
C GLY A 115 -12.60 10.01 -28.64
N THR A 116 -12.25 9.82 -27.37
CA THR A 116 -11.88 8.51 -26.81
C THR A 116 -13.13 7.67 -26.50
N ALA A 117 -13.12 6.40 -26.92
CA ALA A 117 -14.19 5.44 -26.65
C ALA A 117 -14.33 5.16 -25.14
N LEU A 118 -15.57 4.90 -24.68
CA LEU A 118 -15.88 4.66 -23.25
C LEU A 118 -15.03 3.53 -22.64
N SER A 119 -14.76 2.47 -23.39
CA SER A 119 -13.90 1.34 -22.98
C SER A 119 -12.43 1.70 -22.74
N LYS A 120 -12.00 2.90 -23.15
CA LYS A 120 -10.66 3.45 -22.88
C LYS A 120 -10.63 4.45 -21.73
N VAL A 121 -11.79 4.75 -21.12
CA VAL A 121 -11.90 5.59 -19.91
C VAL A 121 -11.60 4.75 -18.65
N THR A 122 -11.37 3.44 -18.80
CA THR A 122 -10.99 2.49 -17.74
C THR A 122 -9.64 2.80 -17.08
N SER A 123 -8.76 3.53 -17.74
CA SER A 123 -7.48 4.00 -17.20
C SER A 123 -7.35 5.51 -17.34
N VAL A 124 -8.21 6.28 -16.65
CA VAL A 124 -7.89 7.68 -16.41
C VAL A 124 -6.63 7.69 -15.54
N GLY A 125 -5.50 8.03 -16.14
CA GLY A 125 -4.22 8.14 -15.43
C GLY A 125 -4.38 9.10 -14.26
N PHE A 126 -4.28 8.57 -13.05
CA PHE A 126 -4.28 9.35 -11.82
C PHE A 126 -2.86 9.86 -11.59
N GLU A 127 -2.47 10.79 -12.45
CA GLU A 127 -1.15 11.39 -12.47
C GLU A 127 -0.90 12.13 -11.15
N ALA A 128 0.32 12.00 -10.62
CA ALA A 128 0.74 12.55 -9.33
C ALA A 128 -0.05 12.08 -8.09
N ALA A 129 -0.94 11.09 -8.16
CA ALA A 129 -1.61 10.54 -6.97
C ALA A 129 -0.63 9.83 -6.01
N SER A 130 0.54 9.41 -6.50
CA SER A 130 1.62 8.83 -5.71
C SER A 130 3.01 9.34 -6.12
N SER A 131 3.97 9.21 -5.22
CA SER A 131 5.39 9.53 -5.43
C SER A 131 6.27 8.74 -4.47
N SER A 132 7.53 8.49 -4.84
CA SER A 132 8.49 7.86 -3.94
C SER A 132 9.84 8.58 -3.89
N ILE A 133 10.53 8.39 -2.76
CA ILE A 133 11.89 8.86 -2.53
C ILE A 133 12.74 7.74 -1.97
N ARG A 134 13.89 7.46 -2.59
CA ARG A 134 14.75 6.32 -2.24
C ARG A 134 16.14 6.75 -1.78
N TYR A 135 16.48 6.37 -0.56
CA TYR A 135 17.82 6.46 0.03
C TYR A 135 18.54 5.13 -0.21
N LYS A 136 19.55 5.15 -1.08
CA LYS A 136 20.35 3.96 -1.40
C LYS A 136 21.53 3.82 -0.45
N ASN A 137 21.88 2.58 -0.12
CA ASN A 137 23.03 2.24 0.72
C ASN A 137 23.08 3.09 2.00
N VAL A 138 21.94 3.18 2.68
CA VAL A 138 21.81 3.82 3.99
C VAL A 138 22.83 3.21 4.96
N ILE A 139 22.97 1.88 4.90
CA ILE A 139 24.21 1.16 5.15
C ILE A 139 24.50 0.24 3.96
N SER A 140 25.69 -0.35 3.92
CA SER A 140 26.09 -1.25 2.83
C SER A 140 25.05 -2.37 2.60
N GLY A 141 24.37 -2.32 1.46
CA GLY A 141 23.37 -3.31 1.07
C GLY A 141 21.97 -3.10 1.68
N MET A 142 21.72 -1.99 2.39
CA MET A 142 20.39 -1.61 2.87
C MET A 142 19.92 -0.33 2.18
N HIS A 143 18.72 -0.36 1.61
CA HIS A 143 18.09 0.77 0.94
C HIS A 143 16.76 1.06 1.62
N ILE A 144 16.38 2.33 1.73
CA ILE A 144 15.09 2.75 2.28
C ILE A 144 14.36 3.56 1.22
N GLU A 145 13.16 3.16 0.85
CA GLU A 145 12.27 3.89 -0.04
C GLU A 145 11.00 4.26 0.71
N TYR A 146 10.57 5.51 0.62
CA TYR A 146 9.27 5.95 1.10
C TYR A 146 8.37 6.19 -0.10
N SER A 147 7.15 5.67 -0.06
CA SER A 147 6.14 5.87 -1.09
C SER A 147 4.88 6.48 -0.47
N ILE A 148 4.40 7.56 -1.07
CA ILE A 148 3.20 8.29 -0.65
C ILE A 148 2.07 7.92 -1.58
N SER A 149 0.91 7.60 -1.02
CA SER A 149 -0.33 7.46 -1.79
C SER A 149 -1.53 7.74 -0.89
N GLY A 150 -2.49 8.54 -1.37
CA GLY A 150 -3.69 8.90 -0.62
C GLY A 150 -3.38 9.47 0.77
N TYR A 151 -3.72 8.70 1.81
CA TYR A 151 -3.54 9.05 3.22
C TYR A 151 -2.46 8.20 3.93
N ALA A 152 -1.58 7.55 3.17
CA ALA A 152 -0.57 6.66 3.72
C ALA A 152 0.82 7.00 3.19
N VAL A 153 1.81 6.73 4.05
CA VAL A 153 3.22 6.66 3.67
C VAL A 153 3.70 5.26 4.02
N SER A 154 4.01 4.49 2.97
CA SER A 154 4.67 3.19 3.12
C SER A 154 6.19 3.37 3.07
N LYS A 155 6.92 2.49 3.73
CA LYS A 155 8.37 2.45 3.70
C LYS A 155 8.83 1.04 3.34
N ASP A 156 9.62 0.91 2.28
CA ASP A 156 10.28 -0.33 1.89
C ASP A 156 11.75 -0.28 2.30
N ILE A 157 12.16 -1.20 3.17
CA ILE A 157 13.57 -1.42 3.52
C ILE A 157 14.06 -2.65 2.76
N THR A 158 14.84 -2.44 1.71
CA THR A 158 15.39 -3.51 0.88
C THR A 158 16.79 -3.89 1.33
N LEU A 159 17.01 -5.19 1.55
CA LEU A 159 18.27 -5.80 1.95
C LEU A 159 18.84 -6.62 0.80
N ASP A 160 20.07 -6.32 0.39
CA ASP A 160 20.77 -7.05 -0.68
C ASP A 160 21.31 -8.42 -0.19
N SER A 161 21.45 -8.60 1.13
CA SER A 161 21.85 -9.86 1.77
C SER A 161 21.43 -9.89 3.24
N ALA A 162 21.48 -11.05 3.89
CA ALA A 162 21.13 -11.18 5.31
C ALA A 162 22.01 -10.31 6.21
N GLY A 163 23.31 -10.22 5.89
CA GLY A 163 24.28 -9.42 6.64
C GLY A 163 24.13 -7.90 6.47
N ALA A 164 23.22 -7.45 5.60
CA ALA A 164 22.87 -6.04 5.50
C ALA A 164 21.88 -5.62 6.59
N TRP A 165 21.24 -6.56 7.31
CA TRP A 165 20.30 -6.23 8.38
C TRP A 165 20.98 -5.79 9.66
N GLN A 166 20.37 -4.80 10.30
CA GLN A 166 20.49 -4.52 11.72
C GLN A 166 19.17 -3.89 12.17
N ASP A 167 18.86 -3.99 13.46
CA ASP A 167 17.69 -3.33 14.02
C ASP A 167 17.75 -1.81 13.78
N LEU A 168 16.60 -1.25 13.39
CA LEU A 168 16.46 0.17 13.10
C LEU A 168 15.77 0.86 14.26
N LEU A 169 16.45 1.85 14.84
CA LEU A 169 15.96 2.65 15.96
C LEU A 169 15.50 3.99 15.42
N PHE A 170 14.21 4.26 15.57
CA PHE A 170 13.60 5.51 15.16
C PHE A 170 13.24 6.35 16.39
N GLY A 171 13.77 7.57 16.49
CA GLY A 171 13.28 8.54 17.46
C GLY A 171 11.96 9.09 16.93
N MET A 172 10.89 8.90 17.67
CA MET A 172 9.53 9.30 17.28
C MET A 172 9.13 10.53 18.08
N ASP A 173 8.84 11.62 17.36
CA ASP A 173 8.34 12.87 17.92
C ASP A 173 6.93 13.14 17.41
N THR A 174 5.99 13.27 18.35
CA THR A 174 4.55 13.41 18.10
C THR A 174 3.84 13.81 19.39
N GLU A 175 2.76 14.60 19.29
CA GLU A 175 1.83 14.82 20.41
C GLU A 175 0.87 13.66 20.66
N LEU A 176 0.81 12.68 19.74
CA LEU A 176 -0.08 11.52 19.86
C LEU A 176 0.51 10.47 20.80
N LYS A 177 -0.34 9.82 21.58
CA LYS A 177 0.04 8.72 22.45
C LYS A 177 0.15 7.42 21.65
N PRO A 178 1.33 6.77 21.59
CA PRO A 178 1.47 5.47 20.95
C PRO A 178 0.89 4.34 21.83
N VAL A 179 0.07 3.48 21.23
CA VAL A 179 -0.60 2.37 21.90
C VAL A 179 -0.41 1.08 21.08
N PRO A 180 0.47 0.16 21.50
CA PRO A 180 0.64 -1.15 20.87
C PRO A 180 -0.68 -1.94 20.82
N GLN A 181 -0.94 -2.56 19.68
CA GLN A 181 -2.11 -3.40 19.43
C GLN A 181 -1.74 -4.88 19.44
N LYS A 182 -2.76 -5.74 19.56
CA LYS A 182 -2.56 -7.21 19.59
C LYS A 182 -2.07 -7.79 18.26
N ASP A 183 -2.34 -7.10 17.15
CA ASP A 183 -1.94 -7.50 15.80
C ASP A 183 -0.53 -7.04 15.42
N GLY A 184 0.19 -6.37 16.32
CA GLY A 184 1.54 -5.83 16.09
C GLY A 184 1.58 -4.41 15.52
N SER A 185 0.41 -3.81 15.23
CA SER A 185 0.31 -2.39 14.89
C SER A 185 0.47 -1.49 16.12
N ILE A 186 0.68 -0.20 15.90
CA ILE A 186 0.69 0.83 16.95
C ILE A 186 -0.33 1.90 16.56
N ALA A 187 -1.38 2.04 17.37
CA ALA A 187 -2.32 3.14 17.25
C ALA A 187 -1.70 4.42 17.83
N LEU A 188 -1.86 5.54 17.15
CA LEU A 188 -1.41 6.85 17.61
C LEU A 188 -2.67 7.66 17.98
N CYS A 189 -2.91 7.82 19.28
CA CYS A 189 -4.16 8.35 19.82
C CYS A 189 -4.01 9.80 20.29
N ASP A 190 -5.03 10.62 20.06
CA ASP A 190 -5.08 11.97 20.61
C ASP A 190 -5.36 11.99 22.13
N ALA A 191 -5.43 13.20 22.71
CA ALA A 191 -5.72 13.39 24.13
C ALA A 191 -7.10 12.87 24.58
N LYS A 192 -8.04 12.65 23.65
CA LYS A 192 -9.36 12.06 23.92
C LYS A 192 -9.35 10.53 23.84
N GLY A 193 -8.25 9.94 23.38
CA GLY A 193 -8.13 8.50 23.15
C GLY A 193 -8.64 8.05 21.77
N GLU A 194 -8.88 8.98 20.84
CA GLU A 194 -9.26 8.66 19.46
C GLU A 194 -8.00 8.37 18.63
N THR A 195 -7.96 7.25 17.93
CA THR A 195 -6.87 6.92 17.00
C THR A 195 -6.90 7.86 15.80
N ARG A 196 -5.83 8.64 15.61
CA ARG A 196 -5.66 9.57 14.48
C ARG A 196 -4.84 8.94 13.36
N MET A 197 -3.77 8.24 13.72
CA MET A 197 -2.88 7.56 12.80
C MET A 197 -2.58 6.16 13.31
N MET A 198 -2.12 5.29 12.42
CA MET A 198 -1.74 3.93 12.75
C MET A 198 -0.43 3.55 12.05
N ILE A 199 0.50 2.99 12.80
CA ILE A 199 1.67 2.32 12.25
C ILE A 199 1.29 0.85 12.09
N LEU A 200 1.18 0.38 10.85
CA LEU A 200 0.77 -0.99 10.54
C LEU A 200 1.80 -2.00 11.02
N ALA A 201 1.31 -3.20 11.37
CA ALA A 201 2.14 -4.34 11.72
C ALA A 201 3.11 -4.65 10.57
N PRO A 202 4.43 -4.67 10.82
CA PRO A 202 5.41 -4.83 9.76
C PRO A 202 5.48 -6.29 9.35
N TYR A 203 5.93 -6.53 8.13
CA TYR A 203 6.22 -7.87 7.64
C TYR A 203 7.44 -7.83 6.72
N MET A 204 7.94 -9.00 6.34
CA MET A 204 9.01 -9.10 5.35
C MET A 204 8.73 -10.18 4.33
N TYR A 205 9.28 -10.00 3.13
CA TYR A 205 9.21 -10.98 2.06
C TYR A 205 10.51 -11.00 1.25
N ASP A 206 10.85 -12.18 0.75
CA ASP A 206 12.06 -12.39 -0.05
C ASP A 206 11.75 -12.25 -1.56
N ALA A 207 12.77 -12.25 -2.40
CA ALA A 207 12.65 -12.16 -3.86
C ALA A 207 12.14 -13.45 -4.55
N ALA A 208 11.63 -14.41 -3.78
CA ALA A 208 10.79 -15.52 -4.27
C ALA A 208 9.37 -15.49 -3.68
N GLY A 209 9.12 -14.64 -2.70
CA GLY A 209 7.81 -14.36 -2.12
C GLY A 209 7.38 -15.19 -0.98
N GLU A 210 8.35 -15.82 -0.37
CA GLU A 210 8.15 -16.30 0.97
C GLU A 210 7.93 -15.09 1.87
N ILE A 211 6.86 -15.14 2.66
CA ILE A 211 6.47 -14.06 3.55
C ILE A 211 6.68 -14.49 4.99
N SER A 212 7.17 -13.59 5.81
CA SER A 212 7.19 -13.74 7.27
C SER A 212 6.52 -12.54 7.93
N THR A 213 5.63 -12.84 8.87
CA THR A 213 5.06 -11.87 9.81
C THR A 213 5.87 -11.77 11.11
N ASP A 214 7.03 -12.43 11.20
CA ASP A 214 7.91 -12.37 12.36
C ASP A 214 8.82 -11.13 12.29
N VAL A 215 8.18 -9.97 12.14
CA VAL A 215 8.78 -8.64 12.19
C VAL A 215 7.97 -7.87 13.21
N TRP A 216 8.62 -7.11 14.10
CA TRP A 216 7.91 -6.48 15.20
C TRP A 216 8.52 -5.14 15.58
N TYR A 217 7.69 -4.32 16.22
CA TYR A 217 8.10 -3.11 16.88
C TYR A 217 8.31 -3.34 18.38
N SER A 218 9.23 -2.59 18.97
CA SER A 218 9.25 -2.35 20.41
C SER A 218 9.35 -0.85 20.69
N LEU A 219 8.61 -0.38 21.68
CA LEU A 219 8.60 1.01 22.12
C LEU A 219 9.38 1.15 23.43
N GLN A 220 10.23 2.16 23.50
CA GLN A 220 10.91 2.56 24.74
C GLN A 220 10.68 4.06 24.96
N GLU A 221 10.20 4.43 26.14
CA GLU A 221 10.06 5.82 26.56
C GLU A 221 11.22 6.19 27.48
N ASN A 222 11.98 7.22 27.11
CA ASN A 222 13.10 7.73 27.90
C ASN A 222 12.96 9.24 28.08
N ASN A 223 12.65 9.71 29.28
CA ASN A 223 12.58 11.13 29.63
C ASN A 223 11.70 12.01 28.71
N GLY A 224 10.66 11.42 28.11
CA GLY A 224 9.76 12.10 27.16
C GLY A 224 10.07 11.82 25.69
N ASP A 225 11.23 11.25 25.37
CA ASP A 225 11.56 10.78 24.02
C ASP A 225 11.03 9.36 23.82
N THR A 226 10.35 9.12 22.70
CA THR A 226 9.90 7.77 22.33
C THR A 226 10.82 7.18 21.27
N VAL A 227 11.34 5.99 21.52
CA VAL A 227 12.15 5.23 20.55
C VAL A 227 11.36 4.01 20.08
N LEU A 228 11.13 3.95 18.77
CA LEU A 228 10.54 2.81 18.07
C LEU A 228 11.66 1.97 17.46
N THR A 229 11.83 0.74 17.93
CA THR A 229 12.78 -0.22 17.35
C THR A 229 12.05 -1.19 16.43
N LEU A 230 12.48 -1.30 15.18
CA LEU A 230 12.04 -2.33 14.22
C LEU A 230 13.05 -3.48 14.20
N SER A 231 12.56 -4.68 14.50
CA SER A 231 13.35 -5.93 14.54
C SER A 231 12.68 -7.00 13.68
N LEU A 232 13.44 -8.02 13.25
CA LEU A 232 12.93 -9.16 12.48
C LEU A 232 13.53 -10.49 12.93
N ASN A 233 12.92 -11.59 12.49
CA ASN A 233 13.41 -12.94 12.72
C ASN A 233 14.63 -13.26 11.84
N GLU A 234 15.82 -13.09 12.42
CA GLU A 234 17.08 -13.37 11.71
C GLU A 234 17.23 -14.84 11.26
N LYS A 235 16.60 -15.80 11.95
CA LYS A 235 16.66 -17.21 11.49
C LYS A 235 15.93 -17.38 10.17
N TRP A 236 14.81 -16.68 9.99
CA TRP A 236 14.10 -16.66 8.72
C TRP A 236 14.96 -15.98 7.65
N LEU A 237 15.55 -14.82 7.97
CA LEU A 237 16.42 -14.06 7.05
C LEU A 237 17.68 -14.82 6.62
N ASN A 238 18.24 -15.65 7.50
CA ASN A 238 19.44 -16.46 7.25
C ASN A 238 19.14 -17.89 6.78
N ALA A 239 17.89 -18.25 6.51
CA ALA A 239 17.56 -19.59 6.02
C ALA A 239 18.18 -19.83 4.64
N LYS A 240 18.61 -21.07 4.36
CA LYS A 240 19.35 -21.41 3.12
C LYS A 240 18.50 -21.21 1.86
N GLU A 241 17.19 -21.28 2.02
CA GLU A 241 16.20 -21.14 0.96
C GLU A 241 15.84 -19.66 0.69
N ARG A 242 16.39 -18.70 1.45
CA ARG A 242 16.10 -17.27 1.24
C ARG A 242 16.68 -16.76 -0.06
N VAL A 243 15.86 -15.99 -0.77
CA VAL A 243 16.22 -15.37 -2.04
C VAL A 243 16.26 -13.87 -1.86
N PHE A 244 17.43 -13.26 -2.04
CA PHE A 244 17.60 -11.81 -1.92
C PHE A 244 17.31 -11.09 -3.26
N PRO A 245 16.87 -9.81 -3.23
CA PRO A 245 16.70 -8.98 -2.04
C PRO A 245 15.50 -9.35 -1.17
N VAL A 246 15.60 -9.08 0.14
CA VAL A 246 14.49 -9.15 1.08
C VAL A 246 13.97 -7.74 1.33
N THR A 247 12.66 -7.55 1.32
CA THR A 247 12.03 -6.28 1.66
C THR A 247 11.30 -6.39 2.98
N VAL A 248 11.55 -5.44 3.89
CA VAL A 248 10.80 -5.24 5.14
C VAL A 248 9.91 -4.01 4.95
N ASP A 249 8.61 -4.16 5.15
CA ASP A 249 7.61 -3.14 4.82
C ASP A 249 6.84 -2.67 6.07
N PRO A 250 7.34 -1.62 6.74
CA PRO A 250 6.55 -0.82 7.67
C PRO A 250 5.75 0.29 6.97
N THR A 251 4.47 0.43 7.29
CA THR A 251 3.58 1.47 6.72
C THR A 251 2.93 2.31 7.82
N VAL A 252 2.81 3.63 7.60
CA VAL A 252 2.04 4.56 8.44
C VAL A 252 0.84 5.06 7.64
N GLU A 253 -0.35 4.98 8.21
CA GLU A 253 -1.60 5.44 7.59
C GLU A 253 -2.43 6.32 8.53
N VAL A 254 -3.22 7.22 7.96
CA VAL A 254 -4.29 7.91 8.68
C VAL A 254 -5.46 6.95 8.86
N THR A 255 -6.05 6.91 10.06
CA THR A 255 -7.14 5.98 10.36
C THR A 255 -8.47 6.44 9.76
N GLY A 256 -9.31 5.50 9.30
CA GLY A 256 -10.69 5.76 8.88
C GLY A 256 -10.84 6.30 7.45
N THR A 257 -9.73 6.57 6.77
CA THR A 257 -9.67 7.08 5.40
C THR A 257 -9.60 5.98 4.33
N THR A 258 -9.50 4.72 4.75
CA THR A 258 -9.47 3.56 3.85
C THR A 258 -10.83 3.34 3.20
N TYR A 259 -10.88 3.40 1.87
CA TYR A 259 -12.11 3.22 1.09
C TYR A 259 -12.39 1.76 0.73
N VAL A 260 -11.33 0.99 0.49
CA VAL A 260 -11.40 -0.46 0.21
C VAL A 260 -10.70 -1.19 1.34
N THR A 261 -11.41 -2.11 1.98
CA THR A 261 -10.78 -3.08 2.87
C THR A 261 -10.53 -4.34 2.07
N ASP A 262 -9.28 -4.76 2.04
CA ASP A 262 -8.85 -6.04 1.49
C ASP A 262 -8.01 -6.83 2.50
N THR A 263 -7.94 -8.14 2.28
CA THR A 263 -7.02 -9.03 2.98
C THR A 263 -6.91 -10.35 2.21
N MET A 264 -6.00 -11.22 2.61
CA MET A 264 -5.97 -12.61 2.14
C MET A 264 -6.08 -13.58 3.31
N VAL A 265 -6.63 -14.76 3.04
CA VAL A 265 -6.67 -15.88 3.99
C VAL A 265 -6.07 -17.13 3.36
N ARG A 266 -5.27 -17.87 4.13
CA ARG A 266 -4.52 -19.03 3.64
C ARG A 266 -4.84 -20.28 4.45
N GLU A 267 -5.20 -21.36 3.77
CA GLU A 267 -5.49 -22.65 4.40
C GLU A 267 -4.28 -23.19 5.19
N GLY A 268 -3.08 -23.03 4.63
CA GLY A 268 -1.82 -23.47 5.26
C GLY A 268 -1.38 -22.66 6.49
N ALA A 269 -1.96 -21.48 6.71
CA ALA A 269 -1.66 -20.60 7.84
C ALA A 269 -2.97 -20.14 8.51
N PRO A 270 -3.70 -21.06 9.17
CA PRO A 270 -5.13 -20.86 9.39
C PRO A 270 -5.49 -19.80 10.43
N THR A 271 -4.52 -19.37 11.23
CA THR A 271 -4.66 -18.38 12.31
C THR A 271 -3.94 -17.07 12.03
N THR A 272 -3.29 -16.92 10.88
CA THR A 272 -2.51 -15.72 10.54
C THR A 272 -3.40 -14.70 9.84
N ALA A 273 -3.31 -13.44 10.28
CA ALA A 273 -3.94 -12.30 9.63
C ALA A 273 -2.93 -11.62 8.68
N TYR A 274 -3.40 -11.16 7.53
CA TYR A 274 -2.56 -10.65 6.43
C TYR A 274 -2.94 -9.22 5.99
N ASN A 275 -3.63 -8.47 6.85
CA ASN A 275 -4.21 -7.17 6.55
C ASN A 275 -3.23 -6.00 6.39
N SER A 276 -1.94 -6.20 6.67
CA SER A 276 -0.91 -5.19 6.44
C SER A 276 -0.14 -5.39 5.13
N MET A 277 -0.49 -6.41 4.34
CA MET A 277 0.29 -6.77 3.15
C MET A 277 -0.07 -5.93 1.92
N LYS A 278 0.95 -5.46 1.20
CA LYS A 278 0.81 -4.72 -0.07
C LYS A 278 0.19 -5.52 -1.21
N TYR A 279 0.10 -6.84 -1.08
CA TYR A 279 -0.48 -7.70 -2.10
C TYR A 279 -1.26 -8.85 -1.47
N ALA A 280 -2.36 -9.23 -2.13
CA ALA A 280 -3.11 -10.43 -1.82
C ALA A 280 -2.73 -11.55 -2.80
N VAL A 281 -2.58 -12.76 -2.26
CA VAL A 281 -2.37 -13.97 -3.07
C VAL A 281 -3.68 -14.75 -3.13
N VAL A 282 -4.04 -15.22 -4.32
CA VAL A 282 -5.22 -16.05 -4.56
C VAL A 282 -4.86 -17.32 -5.32
N GLY A 283 -5.66 -18.37 -5.16
CA GLY A 283 -5.50 -19.63 -5.88
C GLY A 283 -4.98 -20.78 -5.03
N TYR A 284 -4.60 -21.87 -5.69
CA TYR A 284 -4.25 -23.13 -5.04
C TYR A 284 -2.98 -23.72 -5.65
N SER A 285 -2.11 -24.26 -4.80
CA SER A 285 -0.98 -25.10 -5.22
C SER A 285 -0.82 -26.30 -4.30
N THR A 286 -0.66 -27.49 -4.88
CA THR A 286 -0.37 -28.74 -4.15
C THR A 286 1.03 -28.77 -3.56
N THR A 287 1.96 -28.00 -4.12
CA THR A 287 3.37 -27.96 -3.71
C THR A 287 3.68 -26.84 -2.72
N SER A 288 2.75 -25.90 -2.55
CA SER A 288 2.88 -24.83 -1.56
C SER A 288 2.35 -25.28 -0.20
N SER A 289 3.07 -24.94 0.86
CA SER A 289 2.59 -25.07 2.24
C SER A 289 1.31 -24.26 2.50
N ASN A 290 1.09 -23.17 1.75
CA ASN A 290 -0.08 -22.30 1.88
C ASN A 290 -1.39 -22.95 1.39
N LYS A 291 -1.31 -23.98 0.53
CA LYS A 291 -2.47 -24.65 -0.11
C LYS A 291 -3.43 -23.66 -0.78
N THR A 292 -4.68 -23.57 -0.31
CA THR A 292 -5.72 -22.69 -0.86
C THR A 292 -5.60 -21.28 -0.28
N ASN A 293 -5.65 -20.26 -1.14
CA ASN A 293 -5.57 -18.84 -0.77
C ASN A 293 -6.79 -18.10 -1.36
N TRP A 294 -7.46 -17.29 -0.53
CA TRP A 294 -8.56 -16.40 -0.96
C TRP A 294 -8.18 -14.95 -0.71
N GLY A 295 -8.53 -14.08 -1.66
CA GLY A 295 -8.55 -12.64 -1.46
C GLY A 295 -9.96 -12.21 -1.07
N LEU A 296 -10.07 -11.38 -0.04
CA LEU A 296 -11.33 -10.81 0.42
C LEU A 296 -11.29 -9.32 0.15
N TYR A 297 -12.32 -8.79 -0.49
CA TYR A 297 -12.39 -7.38 -0.89
C TYR A 297 -13.77 -6.83 -0.53
N THR A 298 -13.80 -5.64 0.05
CA THR A 298 -15.04 -4.91 0.32
C THR A 298 -14.81 -3.41 0.19
N MET A 299 -15.75 -2.72 -0.45
CA MET A 299 -15.74 -1.26 -0.53
C MET A 299 -16.64 -0.71 0.57
N LYS A 300 -16.16 0.33 1.28
CA LYS A 300 -16.88 0.96 2.40
C LYS A 300 -18.24 1.50 1.98
N SER A 301 -18.32 2.05 0.79
CA SER A 301 -19.55 2.52 0.17
C SER A 301 -19.39 2.52 -1.35
N LEU A 302 -20.49 2.60 -2.08
CA LEU A 302 -20.48 3.10 -3.45
C LEU A 302 -20.51 4.64 -3.41
N PRO A 303 -20.01 5.35 -4.44
CA PRO A 303 -20.17 6.80 -4.57
C PRO A 303 -21.57 7.29 -4.19
N ALA A 304 -21.64 8.36 -3.41
CA ALA A 304 -22.92 8.95 -2.98
C ALA A 304 -23.78 9.47 -4.14
N SER A 305 -23.20 9.62 -5.34
CA SER A 305 -23.88 9.98 -6.58
C SER A 305 -24.59 8.80 -7.27
N ILE A 306 -24.40 7.56 -6.80
CA ILE A 306 -24.96 6.35 -7.43
C ILE A 306 -26.44 6.06 -7.16
N PRO A 307 -27.17 6.59 -6.16
CA PRO A 307 -28.60 6.32 -6.04
C PRO A 307 -29.34 6.60 -7.37
N GLY A 308 -29.87 5.54 -8.01
CA GLY A 308 -30.49 5.60 -9.34
C GLY A 308 -29.64 5.11 -10.53
N HIS A 309 -28.40 4.67 -10.29
CA HIS A 309 -27.47 4.16 -11.32
C HIS A 309 -27.25 2.64 -11.18
N THR A 310 -26.80 2.02 -12.27
CA THR A 310 -26.44 0.59 -12.34
C THR A 310 -24.93 0.46 -12.45
N ALA A 311 -24.32 -0.41 -11.64
CA ALA A 311 -22.91 -0.77 -11.83
C ALA A 311 -22.75 -1.43 -13.22
N SER A 312 -21.87 -0.89 -14.05
CA SER A 312 -21.72 -1.37 -15.44
C SER A 312 -20.67 -2.47 -15.57
N TYR A 313 -19.56 -2.37 -14.83
CA TYR A 313 -18.52 -3.40 -14.69
C TYR A 313 -17.68 -3.09 -13.45
N ALA A 314 -16.94 -4.07 -12.93
CA ALA A 314 -15.88 -3.86 -11.96
C ALA A 314 -14.61 -4.56 -12.44
N SER A 315 -13.47 -3.87 -12.41
CA SER A 315 -12.20 -4.45 -12.82
C SER A 315 -11.29 -4.68 -11.63
N LEU A 316 -10.62 -5.83 -11.58
CA LEU A 316 -9.55 -6.12 -10.65
C LEU A 316 -8.28 -6.44 -11.44
N THR A 317 -7.21 -5.71 -11.17
CA THR A 317 -5.90 -6.06 -11.74
C THR A 317 -5.27 -7.16 -10.90
N VAL A 318 -5.15 -8.35 -11.48
CA VAL A 318 -4.47 -9.48 -10.85
C VAL A 318 -3.16 -9.74 -11.58
N ARG A 319 -2.10 -10.08 -10.84
CA ARG A 319 -0.82 -10.48 -11.42
C ARG A 319 -0.55 -11.94 -11.10
N GLN A 320 -0.08 -12.72 -12.08
CA GLN A 320 0.35 -14.09 -11.84
C GLN A 320 1.74 -14.04 -11.19
N LEU A 321 1.85 -14.52 -9.95
CA LEU A 321 3.15 -14.75 -9.33
C LEU A 321 3.60 -16.17 -9.65
N SER A 322 4.76 -16.30 -10.29
CA SER A 322 5.43 -17.59 -10.49
C SER A 322 6.69 -17.66 -9.65
N ALA A 323 6.71 -18.62 -8.72
CA ALA A 323 7.95 -19.11 -8.13
C ALA A 323 8.52 -20.22 -9.03
N ALA A 324 9.18 -19.84 -10.13
CA ALA A 324 10.03 -20.76 -10.89
C ALA A 324 11.49 -20.50 -10.51
N ASN A 325 12.19 -21.51 -10.00
CA ASN A 325 13.63 -21.48 -9.68
C ASN A 325 14.09 -20.52 -8.57
N GLY A 326 13.26 -20.27 -7.56
CA GLY A 326 13.68 -19.42 -6.43
C GLY A 326 14.01 -17.99 -6.88
N SER A 327 13.31 -17.49 -7.89
CA SER A 327 13.29 -16.09 -8.27
C SER A 327 11.88 -15.81 -8.77
N TYR A 328 11.27 -14.71 -8.34
CA TYR A 328 10.04 -14.25 -8.97
C TYR A 328 10.34 -13.90 -10.44
N SER A 329 10.01 -14.80 -11.36
CA SER A 329 9.71 -14.37 -12.70
C SER A 329 8.23 -14.08 -12.77
N TYR A 330 7.89 -12.90 -13.24
CA TYR A 330 6.65 -12.73 -13.97
C TYR A 330 6.61 -13.84 -15.04
N SER A 331 5.56 -14.67 -15.03
CA SER A 331 5.36 -15.95 -15.77
C SER A 331 6.00 -17.23 -15.20
N ASN A 332 5.18 -18.28 -14.96
CA ASN A 332 5.66 -19.68 -14.91
C ASN A 332 5.28 -20.32 -16.23
N PRO A 333 6.21 -20.62 -17.14
CA PRO A 333 5.87 -21.34 -18.35
C PRO A 333 5.32 -22.75 -18.08
N SER A 334 5.48 -23.27 -16.86
CA SER A 334 4.93 -24.55 -16.41
C SER A 334 3.49 -24.47 -15.90
N VAL A 335 2.92 -23.28 -15.69
CA VAL A 335 1.51 -23.08 -15.34
C VAL A 335 0.81 -22.47 -16.55
N PRO A 336 0.25 -23.30 -17.46
CA PRO A 336 -0.31 -22.81 -18.71
C PRO A 336 -1.54 -21.90 -18.51
N SER A 337 -2.31 -22.12 -17.44
CA SER A 337 -3.37 -21.21 -17.01
C SER A 337 -3.71 -21.37 -15.52
N LEU A 338 -4.19 -20.31 -14.89
CA LEU A 338 -4.81 -20.27 -13.56
C LEU A 338 -6.21 -19.69 -13.69
N SER A 339 -7.24 -20.42 -13.24
CA SER A 339 -8.61 -19.91 -13.19
C SER A 339 -8.85 -19.19 -11.86
N ILE A 340 -9.40 -17.98 -11.90
CA ILE A 340 -9.80 -17.23 -10.72
C ILE A 340 -11.29 -16.96 -10.80
N SER A 341 -12.03 -17.34 -9.75
CA SER A 341 -13.48 -17.17 -9.71
C SER A 341 -13.87 -16.13 -8.67
N ALA A 342 -14.77 -15.23 -9.04
CA ALA A 342 -15.40 -14.27 -8.14
C ALA A 342 -16.64 -14.90 -7.47
N ARG A 343 -16.80 -14.65 -6.17
CA ARG A 343 -17.90 -15.19 -5.35
C ARG A 343 -18.39 -14.13 -4.38
N ARG A 344 -19.69 -14.12 -4.11
CA ARG A 344 -20.30 -13.14 -3.20
C ARG A 344 -20.03 -13.49 -1.75
N ILE A 345 -19.40 -12.59 -1.00
CA ILE A 345 -19.32 -12.66 0.47
C ILE A 345 -20.71 -12.36 1.06
N THR A 346 -21.17 -13.19 2.01
CA THR A 346 -22.52 -13.12 2.60
C THR A 346 -22.56 -12.79 4.09
N SER A 347 -21.40 -12.79 4.77
CA SER A 347 -21.29 -12.34 6.16
C SER A 347 -20.28 -11.19 6.30
N SER A 348 -20.44 -10.39 7.34
CA SER A 348 -19.45 -9.39 7.72
C SER A 348 -18.09 -10.03 8.02
N TRP A 349 -17.03 -9.25 7.80
CA TRP A 349 -15.65 -9.60 8.12
C TRP A 349 -14.87 -8.32 8.45
N VAL A 350 -13.67 -8.50 8.98
CA VAL A 350 -12.74 -7.41 9.34
C VAL A 350 -11.41 -7.64 8.65
N ALA A 351 -10.62 -6.59 8.44
CA ALA A 351 -9.32 -6.68 7.75
C ALA A 351 -8.46 -7.84 8.31
N GLY A 352 -8.37 -7.95 9.64
CA GLY A 352 -7.67 -9.05 10.34
C GLY A 352 -8.32 -10.44 10.29
N ALA A 353 -9.16 -10.73 9.29
CA ALA A 353 -9.71 -12.07 9.09
C ALA A 353 -8.57 -13.09 8.84
N THR A 354 -8.77 -14.29 9.36
CA THR A 354 -7.87 -15.45 9.19
C THR A 354 -8.61 -16.53 8.42
N TRP A 355 -7.95 -17.61 8.00
CA TRP A 355 -8.69 -18.74 7.43
C TRP A 355 -9.77 -19.25 8.37
N ASN A 356 -9.49 -19.35 9.67
CA ASN A 356 -10.45 -19.84 10.66
C ASN A 356 -11.62 -18.88 10.92
N THR A 357 -11.44 -17.57 10.66
CA THR A 357 -12.45 -16.53 10.88
C THR A 357 -12.96 -15.92 9.57
N ARG A 358 -12.65 -16.53 8.42
CA ARG A 358 -13.05 -16.06 7.10
C ARG A 358 -14.58 -16.00 6.97
N PRO A 359 -15.13 -15.05 6.19
CA PRO A 359 -16.56 -14.91 6.04
C PRO A 359 -17.20 -16.09 5.31
N THR A 360 -18.51 -16.24 5.48
CA THR A 360 -19.31 -17.09 4.60
C THR A 360 -19.47 -16.42 3.24
N TYR A 361 -19.68 -17.24 2.21
CA TYR A 361 -19.84 -16.80 0.83
C TYR A 361 -20.84 -17.70 0.10
N ASP A 362 -21.38 -17.20 -1.01
CA ASP A 362 -22.23 -17.97 -1.91
C ASP A 362 -21.37 -18.95 -2.74
N SER A 363 -21.78 -20.22 -2.79
CA SER A 363 -21.12 -21.23 -3.61
C SER A 363 -21.42 -21.09 -5.11
N ALA A 364 -22.33 -20.20 -5.50
CA ALA A 364 -22.45 -19.74 -6.88
C ALA A 364 -21.18 -18.97 -7.30
N ILE A 365 -20.65 -19.33 -8.46
CA ILE A 365 -19.61 -18.54 -9.13
C ILE A 365 -20.32 -17.40 -9.85
N LEU A 366 -19.94 -16.16 -9.56
CA LEU A 366 -20.47 -15.01 -10.27
C LEU A 366 -19.83 -14.91 -11.65
N ASP A 367 -18.50 -15.06 -11.68
CA ASP A 367 -17.70 -14.96 -12.90
C ASP A 367 -16.35 -15.68 -12.73
N THR A 368 -15.68 -16.03 -13.83
CA THR A 368 -14.38 -16.72 -13.83
C THR A 368 -13.46 -16.25 -14.94
N GLU A 369 -12.28 -15.80 -14.53
CA GLU A 369 -11.23 -15.31 -15.40
C GLU A 369 -10.08 -16.31 -15.51
N TYR A 370 -9.42 -16.33 -16.66
CA TYR A 370 -8.29 -17.23 -16.94
C TYR A 370 -7.01 -16.44 -17.12
N ILE A 371 -6.06 -16.64 -16.20
CA ILE A 371 -4.76 -16.00 -16.25
C ILE A 371 -3.76 -16.94 -16.91
N THR A 372 -3.04 -16.45 -17.91
CA THR A 372 -1.94 -17.14 -18.58
C THR A 372 -0.69 -16.25 -18.55
N ALA A 373 0.46 -16.81 -18.94
CA ALA A 373 1.66 -16.01 -19.16
C ALA A 373 1.45 -14.87 -20.18
N ALA A 374 0.48 -14.98 -21.09
CA ALA A 374 0.18 -13.94 -22.09
C ALA A 374 -0.70 -12.80 -21.57
N THR A 375 -1.44 -13.01 -20.49
CA THR A 375 -2.36 -12.01 -19.89
C THR A 375 -1.79 -11.40 -18.61
N GLU A 376 -0.50 -11.61 -18.37
CA GLU A 376 0.18 -11.12 -17.18
C GLU A 376 0.21 -9.59 -17.11
N GLY A 377 -0.13 -9.03 -15.95
CA GLY A 377 -0.14 -7.60 -15.71
C GLY A 377 -1.33 -6.86 -16.35
N GLN A 378 -2.21 -7.59 -17.05
CA GLN A 378 -3.44 -7.02 -17.61
C GLN A 378 -4.53 -6.94 -16.52
N ALA A 379 -5.38 -5.93 -16.63
CA ALA A 379 -6.58 -5.85 -15.80
C ALA A 379 -7.60 -6.88 -16.28
N PHE A 380 -8.30 -7.52 -15.34
CA PHE A 380 -9.42 -8.39 -15.63
C PHE A 380 -10.71 -7.65 -15.29
N GLU A 381 -11.70 -7.81 -16.14
CA GLU A 381 -13.04 -7.25 -15.96
C GLU A 381 -13.94 -8.39 -15.49
N PHE A 382 -14.66 -8.17 -14.39
CA PHE A 382 -15.70 -9.08 -13.92
C PHE A 382 -17.06 -8.42 -14.20
N ASP A 383 -17.93 -9.16 -14.88
CA ASP A 383 -19.25 -8.70 -15.33
C ASP A 383 -20.35 -8.81 -14.26
#